data_AF-A0A4P6JUJ6-F1
#
_entry.id   AF-A0A4P6JUJ6-F1
#
_cell.length_a   1.000
_cell.length_b   1.000
_cell.length_c   1.000
_cell.angle_alpha   90.00
_cell.angle_beta   90.00
_cell.angle_gamma   90.00
#
_symmetry.space_group_name_H-M   'P 1'
#
loop_
_entity.id
_entity.type
_entity.pdbx_description
1 polymer ?
#
loop_
_entity_poly.entity_id
_entity_poly.type
_entity_poly.pdbx_seq_one_letter_code
_entity_poly.pdbx_strand_id
1 'polypeptide(L)'
;MSKFTEAELAYLKSQHLGRLATVNQRGEPENKPVGFRYNPELDTIDIGGPNHSQSQKYRNVAGNGLVSFVVDDALPTGEGRGIEIRGKAEVFPEGGKEIYSWFSPEIIRLTPKRIITWDLTGKVLPVARRTIE
;
A
#
# COMPACT_ATOMS: atom_id res chain seq x y z
N MET A 1 1.50 17.50 -9.94
CA MET A 1 2.68 16.59 -9.92
C MET A 1 2.31 15.36 -9.10
N SER A 2 2.91 14.20 -9.37
CA SER A 2 2.66 12.99 -8.57
C SER A 2 3.12 13.18 -7.12
N LYS A 3 2.41 12.54 -6.18
CA LYS A 3 2.78 12.41 -4.76
C LYS A 3 4.04 11.58 -4.56
N PHE A 4 4.41 10.75 -5.53
CA PHE A 4 5.56 9.87 -5.49
C PHE A 4 6.73 10.41 -6.32
N THR A 5 7.95 10.09 -5.90
CA THR A 5 9.15 10.31 -6.71
C THR A 5 9.29 9.20 -7.75
N GLU A 6 10.10 9.44 -8.79
CA GLU A 6 10.35 8.44 -9.84
C GLU A 6 10.93 7.13 -9.27
N ALA A 7 11.85 7.21 -8.29
CA ALA A 7 12.44 6.04 -7.65
C ALA A 7 11.41 5.23 -6.85
N GLU A 8 10.51 5.90 -6.15
CA GLU A 8 9.41 5.26 -5.41
C GLU A 8 8.42 4.57 -6.36
N LEU A 9 8.04 5.23 -7.46
CA LEU A 9 7.16 4.64 -8.47
C LEU A 9 7.82 3.44 -9.17
N ALA A 10 9.11 3.54 -9.51
CA ALA A 10 9.86 2.43 -10.10
C ALA A 10 9.88 1.23 -9.15
N TYR A 11 10.15 1.47 -7.86
CA TYR A 11 10.12 0.41 -6.84
C TYR A 11 8.73 -0.21 -6.69
N LEU A 12 7.69 0.58 -6.48
CA LEU A 12 6.31 0.10 -6.31
C LEU A 12 5.85 -0.75 -7.51
N LYS A 13 6.22 -0.37 -8.73
CA LYS A 13 5.88 -1.12 -9.97
C LYS A 13 6.65 -2.43 -10.12
N SER A 14 7.81 -2.58 -9.47
CA SER A 14 8.60 -3.82 -9.48
C SER A 14 8.08 -4.89 -8.52
N GLN A 15 7.18 -4.51 -7.60
CA GLN A 15 6.74 -5.33 -6.49
C GLN A 15 5.28 -5.75 -6.70
N HIS A 16 4.92 -6.93 -6.21
CA HIS A 16 3.58 -7.51 -6.38
C HIS A 16 2.85 -7.75 -5.06
N LEU A 17 3.58 -7.66 -3.95
CA LEU A 17 3.09 -7.95 -2.62
C LEU A 17 3.46 -6.81 -1.67
N GLY A 18 2.54 -6.46 -0.78
CA GLY A 18 2.82 -5.58 0.34
C GLY A 18 2.10 -6.04 1.61
N ARG A 19 2.28 -5.29 2.68
CA ARG A 19 1.75 -5.54 4.01
C ARG A 19 0.84 -4.39 4.41
N LEU A 20 -0.46 -4.67 4.54
CA LEU A 20 -1.45 -3.68 4.92
C LEU A 20 -1.76 -3.81 6.42
N ALA A 21 -1.40 -2.79 7.16
CA ALA A 21 -1.85 -2.57 8.53
C ALA A 21 -3.16 -1.78 8.53
N THR A 22 -4.14 -2.30 9.25
CA THR A 22 -5.44 -1.66 9.50
C THR A 22 -5.77 -1.70 10.98
N VAL A 23 -6.72 -0.89 11.43
CA VAL A 23 -7.18 -0.87 12.82
C VAL A 23 -8.70 -0.96 12.86
N ASN A 24 -9.23 -1.81 13.73
CA ASN A 24 -10.68 -1.90 13.91
C ASN A 24 -11.21 -0.75 14.80
N GLN A 25 -12.53 -0.70 15.00
CA GLN A 25 -13.18 0.34 15.81
C GLN A 25 -12.78 0.31 17.30
N ARG A 26 -12.24 -0.81 17.79
CA ARG A 26 -11.73 -0.95 19.16
C ARG A 26 -10.25 -0.57 19.28
N GLY A 27 -9.61 -0.18 18.16
CA GLY A 27 -8.18 0.15 18.11
C GLY A 27 -7.26 -1.08 18.02
N GLU A 28 -7.79 -2.28 17.79
CA GLU A 28 -6.98 -3.48 17.65
C GLU A 28 -6.31 -3.49 16.26
N PRO A 29 -4.97 -3.63 16.18
CA PRO A 29 -4.26 -3.64 14.91
C PRO A 29 -4.36 -5.01 14.23
N GLU A 30 -4.47 -4.99 12.90
CA GLU A 30 -4.33 -6.15 12.03
C GLU A 30 -3.27 -5.85 10.97
N ASN A 31 -2.42 -6.83 10.63
CA ASN A 31 -1.52 -6.76 9.49
C ASN A 31 -1.73 -7.97 8.57
N LYS A 32 -1.83 -7.74 7.25
CA LYS A 32 -2.03 -8.81 6.26
C LYS A 32 -1.17 -8.60 5.01
N PRO A 33 -0.61 -9.68 4.42
CA PRO A 33 -0.07 -9.60 3.07
C PRO A 33 -1.21 -9.36 2.07
N VAL A 34 -0.98 -8.48 1.10
CA VAL A 34 -1.97 -8.09 0.08
C VAL A 34 -1.29 -7.88 -1.27
N GLY A 35 -2.02 -8.15 -2.35
CA GLY A 35 -1.62 -7.71 -3.68
C GLY A 35 -2.06 -6.27 -3.92
N PHE A 36 -1.34 -5.57 -4.80
CA PHE A 36 -1.61 -4.16 -5.05
C PHE A 36 -1.20 -3.73 -6.45
N ARG A 37 -1.62 -2.52 -6.83
CA ARG A 37 -1.18 -1.79 -8.01
C ARG A 37 -1.09 -0.30 -7.67
N TYR A 38 -0.11 0.40 -8.23
CA TYR A 38 -0.14 1.87 -8.27
C TYR A 38 -1.13 2.35 -9.34
N ASN A 39 -2.10 3.18 -8.95
CA ASN A 39 -3.06 3.79 -9.86
C ASN A 39 -2.56 5.18 -10.28
N PRO A 40 -2.12 5.38 -11.54
CA PRO A 40 -1.53 6.64 -12.00
C PRO A 40 -2.56 7.77 -12.19
N GLU A 41 -3.83 7.44 -12.44
CA GLU A 41 -4.87 8.44 -12.69
C GLU A 41 -5.24 9.19 -11.40
N LEU A 42 -5.30 8.45 -10.29
CA LEU A 42 -5.65 9.00 -8.98
C LEU A 42 -4.44 9.24 -8.09
N ASP A 43 -3.27 8.72 -8.51
CA ASP A 43 -2.02 8.80 -7.79
C ASP A 43 -2.21 8.22 -6.36
N THR A 44 -2.71 6.97 -6.35
CA THR A 44 -3.12 6.16 -5.19
C THR A 44 -2.59 4.74 -5.29
N ILE A 45 -2.75 3.96 -4.22
CA ILE A 45 -2.47 2.51 -4.23
C ILE A 45 -3.81 1.77 -4.17
N ASP A 46 -4.06 0.95 -5.20
CA ASP A 46 -5.21 0.04 -5.23
C ASP A 46 -4.77 -1.32 -4.68
N ILE A 47 -5.43 -1.76 -3.62
CA ILE A 47 -5.14 -3.00 -2.91
C ILE A 47 -6.26 -4.00 -3.21
N GLY A 48 -5.87 -5.20 -3.61
CA GLY A 48 -6.81 -6.27 -3.98
C GLY A 48 -6.37 -7.64 -3.44
N GLY A 49 -7.20 -8.64 -3.74
CA GLY A 49 -6.94 -10.02 -3.37
C GLY A 49 -8.21 -10.86 -3.37
N PRO A 50 -8.11 -12.15 -3.05
CA PRO A 50 -9.27 -13.03 -2.95
C PRO A 50 -10.15 -12.66 -1.74
N ASN A 51 -11.45 -12.92 -1.86
CA ASN A 51 -12.48 -12.77 -0.83
C ASN A 51 -12.41 -11.42 -0.09
N HIS A 52 -12.20 -10.32 -0.82
CA HIS A 52 -11.87 -9.03 -0.21
C HIS A 52 -12.97 -8.52 0.72
N SER A 53 -14.22 -8.47 0.27
CA SER A 53 -15.37 -8.00 1.04
C SER A 53 -15.65 -8.80 2.32
N GLN A 54 -15.23 -10.07 2.38
CA GLN A 54 -15.39 -10.92 3.56
C GLN A 54 -14.23 -10.79 4.57
N SER A 55 -13.16 -10.06 4.23
CA SER A 55 -11.96 -9.97 5.06
C SER A 55 -12.04 -8.93 6.17
N GLN A 56 -11.30 -9.15 7.26
CA GLN A 56 -11.28 -8.21 8.41
C GLN A 56 -10.69 -6.85 8.02
N LYS A 57 -9.58 -6.82 7.27
CA LYS A 57 -9.00 -5.59 6.71
C LYS A 57 -10.02 -4.74 5.94
N TYR A 58 -10.92 -5.35 5.17
CA TYR A 58 -11.95 -4.63 4.41
C TYR A 58 -12.97 -3.98 5.35
N ARG A 59 -13.45 -4.71 6.37
CA ARG A 59 -14.33 -4.16 7.40
C ARG A 59 -13.65 -3.05 8.22
N ASN A 60 -12.37 -3.21 8.55
CA ASN A 60 -11.59 -2.20 9.27
C ASN A 60 -11.49 -0.90 8.46
N VAL A 61 -11.18 -1.02 7.16
CA VAL A 61 -11.11 0.14 6.26
C VAL A 61 -12.47 0.80 6.13
N ALA A 62 -13.55 0.04 5.91
CA ALA A 62 -14.89 0.60 5.81
C ALA A 62 -15.33 1.36 7.08
N GLY A 63 -14.86 0.95 8.26
CA GLY A 63 -15.22 1.57 9.54
C GLY A 63 -14.34 2.75 10.00
N ASN A 64 -13.05 2.75 9.67
CA ASN A 64 -12.07 3.74 10.20
C ASN A 64 -11.23 4.42 9.09
N GLY A 65 -10.94 3.67 8.02
CA GLY A 65 -10.16 4.15 6.87
C GLY A 65 -8.70 4.49 7.17
N LEU A 66 -8.21 4.34 8.41
CA LEU A 66 -6.81 4.57 8.76
C LEU A 66 -5.98 3.33 8.44
N VAL A 67 -4.95 3.50 7.61
CA VAL A 67 -4.05 2.40 7.21
C VAL A 67 -2.59 2.83 7.15
N SER A 68 -1.71 1.85 7.32
CA SER A 68 -0.32 1.92 6.87
C SER A 68 -0.04 0.75 5.93
N PHE A 69 0.59 1.02 4.79
CA PHE A 69 0.91 0.03 3.78
C PHE A 69 2.41 0.00 3.54
N VAL A 70 3.03 -1.17 3.67
CA VAL A 70 4.46 -1.36 3.46
C VAL A 70 4.70 -2.25 2.25
N VAL A 71 5.66 -1.86 1.41
CA VAL A 71 6.25 -2.72 0.39
C VAL A 71 7.74 -2.79 0.68
N ASP A 72 8.25 -4.00 0.88
CA ASP A 72 9.62 -4.25 1.32
C ASP A 72 10.15 -5.59 0.80
N ASP A 73 11.45 -5.60 0.53
CA ASP A 73 12.25 -6.76 0.17
C ASP A 73 13.65 -6.64 0.80
N ALA A 74 14.43 -7.72 0.71
CA ALA A 74 15.83 -7.73 1.13
C ALA A 74 16.74 -7.89 -0.08
N LEU A 75 17.84 -7.13 -0.10
CA LEU A 75 18.92 -7.32 -1.06
C LEU A 75 19.64 -8.64 -0.79
N PRO A 76 20.36 -9.22 -1.77
CA PRO A 76 21.15 -10.43 -1.57
C PRO A 76 22.18 -10.34 -0.43
N THR A 77 22.62 -9.11 -0.11
CA THR A 77 23.55 -8.77 0.96
C THR A 77 22.90 -8.69 2.35
N GLY A 78 21.56 -8.71 2.41
CA GLY A 78 20.78 -8.79 3.66
C GLY A 78 20.17 -7.46 4.12
N GLU A 79 20.54 -6.33 3.52
CA GLU A 79 19.93 -5.03 3.81
C GLU A 79 18.48 -5.01 3.31
N GLY A 80 17.57 -4.56 4.17
CA GLY A 80 16.18 -4.34 3.80
C GLY A 80 16.01 -2.98 3.12
N ARG A 81 15.18 -2.94 2.09
CA ARG A 81 14.74 -1.70 1.44
C ARG A 81 13.22 -1.68 1.33
N GLY A 82 12.65 -0.49 1.18
CA GLY A 82 11.19 -0.41 1.08
C GLY A 82 10.60 0.98 1.18
N ILE A 83 9.28 0.98 1.17
CA ILE A 83 8.41 2.14 1.25
C ILE A 83 7.24 1.84 2.19
N GLU A 84 6.99 2.77 3.11
CA GLU A 84 5.78 2.85 3.92
C GLU A 84 4.92 4.01 3.44
N ILE A 85 3.64 3.74 3.22
CA ILE A 85 2.63 4.70 2.79
C ILE A 85 1.52 4.72 3.84
N ARG A 86 1.37 5.83 4.54
CA ARG A 86 0.25 6.07 5.47
C ARG A 86 -0.75 6.99 4.83
N GLY A 87 -2.03 6.77 5.13
CA GLY A 87 -3.07 7.61 4.58
C GLY A 87 -4.46 7.19 4.98
N LYS A 88 -5.42 7.68 4.19
CA LYS A 88 -6.82 7.29 4.27
C LYS A 88 -7.12 6.31 3.17
N ALA A 89 -7.83 5.25 3.51
CA ALA A 89 -8.28 4.25 2.57
C ALA A 89 -9.80 4.12 2.59
N GLU A 90 -10.34 3.82 1.42
CA GLU A 90 -11.76 3.61 1.18
C GLU A 90 -11.95 2.29 0.43
N VAL A 91 -13.12 1.67 0.59
CA VAL A 91 -13.47 0.45 -0.12
C VAL A 91 -14.27 0.77 -1.36
N PHE A 92 -14.00 0.07 -2.46
CA PHE A 92 -14.73 0.21 -3.71
C PHE A 92 -15.20 -1.16 -4.19
N PRO A 93 -16.38 -1.26 -4.85
CA PRO A 93 -16.95 -2.53 -5.29
C PRO A 93 -16.25 -3.12 -6.52
N GLU A 94 -15.47 -2.32 -7.25
CA GLU A 94 -14.84 -2.69 -8.52
C GLU A 94 -13.38 -2.21 -8.60
N GLY A 95 -12.63 -2.77 -9.57
CA GLY A 95 -11.23 -2.46 -9.84
C GLY A 95 -10.25 -3.61 -9.55
N GLY A 96 -10.64 -4.58 -8.71
CA GLY A 96 -9.74 -5.65 -8.30
C GLY A 96 -9.34 -6.58 -9.45
N LYS A 97 -10.26 -6.75 -10.40
CA LYS A 97 -10.05 -7.52 -11.65
C LYS A 97 -8.99 -6.91 -12.57
N GLU A 98 -8.74 -5.61 -12.47
CA GLU A 98 -7.70 -4.93 -13.25
C GLU A 98 -6.31 -5.06 -12.64
N ILE A 99 -6.21 -5.43 -11.35
CA ILE A 99 -4.94 -5.76 -10.70
C ILE A 99 -4.54 -7.17 -11.13
N TYR A 100 -5.42 -8.14 -10.87
CA TYR A 100 -5.32 -9.50 -11.39
C TYR A 100 -6.72 -10.07 -11.64
N SER A 101 -6.89 -10.81 -12.73
CA SER A 101 -8.19 -11.38 -13.14
C SER A 101 -8.83 -12.31 -12.09
N TRP A 102 -8.02 -12.96 -11.27
CA TRP A 102 -8.46 -13.89 -10.23
C TRP A 102 -8.75 -13.23 -8.86
N PHE A 103 -8.50 -11.93 -8.70
CA PHE A 103 -8.91 -11.20 -7.50
C PHE A 103 -10.42 -11.07 -7.40
N SER A 104 -10.96 -10.81 -6.21
CA SER A 104 -12.34 -10.34 -6.08
C SER A 104 -12.50 -8.96 -6.74
N PRO A 105 -13.71 -8.55 -7.16
CA PRO A 105 -13.91 -7.26 -7.84
C PRO A 105 -13.60 -6.07 -6.93
N GLU A 106 -13.79 -6.19 -5.63
CA GLU A 106 -13.61 -5.11 -4.67
C GLU A 106 -12.13 -4.78 -4.43
N ILE A 107 -11.87 -3.51 -4.15
CA ILE A 107 -10.55 -3.01 -3.74
C ILE A 107 -10.63 -2.18 -2.46
N ILE A 108 -9.47 -2.05 -1.82
CA ILE A 108 -9.18 -0.98 -0.87
C ILE A 108 -8.29 0.01 -1.60
N ARG A 109 -8.70 1.27 -1.75
CA ARG A 109 -7.88 2.33 -2.35
C ARG A 109 -7.30 3.22 -1.27
N LEU A 110 -5.98 3.30 -1.21
CA LEU A 110 -5.22 4.13 -0.28
C LEU A 110 -4.80 5.45 -0.96
N THR A 111 -5.28 6.56 -0.40
CA THR A 111 -4.81 7.91 -0.71
C THR A 111 -3.64 8.29 0.20
N PRO A 112 -2.42 8.45 -0.35
CA PRO A 112 -1.22 8.75 0.45
C PRO A 112 -1.32 10.10 1.17
N LYS A 113 -0.91 10.13 2.44
CA LYS A 113 -0.71 11.35 3.24
C LYS A 113 0.70 11.45 3.83
N ARG A 114 1.38 10.31 3.99
CA ARG A 114 2.78 10.27 4.40
C ARG A 114 3.49 9.14 3.70
N ILE A 115 4.66 9.43 3.17
CA ILE A 115 5.53 8.47 2.50
C ILE A 115 6.88 8.45 3.23
N ILE A 116 7.33 7.25 3.56
CA ILE A 116 8.60 7.00 4.23
C ILE A 116 9.35 5.95 3.42
N THR A 117 10.57 6.24 3.00
CA THR A 117 11.34 5.33 2.13
C THR A 117 12.73 5.11 2.70
N TRP A 118 13.25 3.91 2.47
CA TRP A 118 14.60 3.53 2.86
C TRP A 118 15.23 2.67 1.77
N ASP A 119 16.49 2.96 1.47
CA ASP A 119 17.37 2.21 0.57
C ASP A 119 16.81 1.91 -0.85
N LEU A 120 16.02 2.84 -1.40
CA LEU A 120 15.49 2.71 -2.77
C LEU A 120 16.44 3.24 -3.86
N THR A 121 17.47 4.00 -3.49
CA THR A 121 18.41 4.62 -4.44
C THR A 121 19.79 3.97 -4.45
N GLY A 122 20.00 2.90 -3.67
CA GLY A 122 21.30 2.20 -3.54
C GLY A 122 22.40 3.04 -2.89
N LYS A 123 22.06 4.24 -2.41
CA LYS A 123 22.89 5.00 -1.50
C LYS A 123 22.30 4.75 -0.12
N VAL A 124 23.12 4.27 0.82
CA VAL A 124 22.76 4.20 2.25
C VAL A 124 22.47 5.63 2.70
N LEU A 125 21.22 6.04 2.54
CA LEU A 125 20.73 7.36 2.87
C LEU A 125 19.85 7.25 4.11
N PRO A 126 19.78 8.31 4.93
CA PRO A 126 18.80 8.37 6.00
C PRO A 126 17.39 8.17 5.43
N VAL A 127 16.53 7.55 6.24
CA VAL A 127 15.11 7.36 5.93
C VAL A 127 14.50 8.68 5.43
N ALA A 128 14.09 8.72 4.16
CA ALA A 128 13.43 9.88 3.58
C ALA A 128 11.97 9.91 4.03
N ARG A 129 11.48 11.07 4.45
CA ARG A 129 10.13 11.24 5.02
C ARG A 129 9.46 12.44 4.36
N ARG A 130 8.27 12.22 3.81
CA ARG A 130 7.48 13.26 3.15
C ARG A 130 6.04 13.22 3.65
N THR A 131 5.53 14.37 4.09
CA THR A 131 4.09 14.60 4.30
C THR A 131 3.53 15.17 3.02
N ILE A 132 2.34 14.70 2.63
CA ILE A 132 1.71 15.03 1.36
C ILE A 132 0.35 15.63 1.67
N GLU A 133 0.16 16.89 1.27
CA GLU A 133 -1.09 17.64 1.44
C GLU A 133 -2.23 17.06 0.60
#